data_AF-A0AAW2TBA3-F1
#
_entry.id   AF-A0AAW2TBA3-F1
#
_cell.length_a   1.000
_cell.length_b   1.000
_cell.length_c   1.000
_cell.angle_alpha   90.00
_cell.angle_beta   90.00
_cell.angle_gamma   90.00
#
_symmetry.space_group_name_H-M   'P 1'
#
loop_
_entity.id
_entity.type
_entity.pdbx_description
1 polymer ?
#
loop_
_entity_poly.entity_id
_entity_poly.type
_entity_poly.pdbx_seq_one_letter_code
_entity_poly.pdbx_strand_id
1 'polypeptide(L)'
;MGTENSCWKVLLLPWLAYGHISPFLELAKRLSQRSIETYLCSTPANLSSIKNKIPGKYSSSIHLLELHLPDFLPQLPPHNHTTNGLPSNLLSTLRKALDSSQLDFSKILKSLQPDLLIHDILIEWAAGAAFSNNIPSVSFLTSSATMFSFYYHYLMKPDEVEYPFPAIKFTGPEQEMINGNIELFRKRSQERDSDDQALATQLVLVKSSREIEGKYIDYLSQLLERKIVPVGPLVSADPGPDDENSDLMEWLGKKGEFSTVFVLFGSEYFLKREEIEEMAYALELSNVNFIWVVRFPGDEEKRVQDALPGGFLERMQERGKIMEKWAPQAKILGHPSVGGFVSHCGWNSVMESIQFGVPIIAMPMQFDQPVNAKLVVELGVGVEVDRDERGRFRREEIGKAIKDVVVGKIGEGLRRKVWEKREILRANGEEEIDGLVQEVAQLCAKSTVNEAPVIKY
;
A
#
# COMPACT_ATOMS: atom_id res chain seq x y z
N MET A 1 28.92 26.35 20.62
CA MET A 1 28.96 24.97 21.15
C MET A 1 28.43 24.09 20.04
N GLY A 2 29.27 23.20 19.51
CA GLY A 2 28.94 22.40 18.33
C GLY A 2 27.79 21.45 18.64
N THR A 3 26.80 21.40 17.76
CA THR A 3 25.81 20.33 17.71
C THR A 3 26.57 19.06 17.34
N GLU A 4 26.78 18.15 18.30
CA GLU A 4 27.08 16.76 17.94
C GLU A 4 25.94 16.30 17.02
N ASN A 5 26.29 15.87 15.81
CA ASN A 5 25.33 15.22 14.91
C ASN A 5 24.94 13.88 15.55
N SER A 6 23.93 13.88 16.42
CA SER A 6 23.33 12.66 16.95
C SER A 6 22.70 11.89 15.78
N CYS A 7 23.32 10.76 15.42
CA CYS A 7 22.76 9.82 14.44
C CYS A 7 21.68 9.00 15.17
N TRP A 8 20.41 9.36 14.99
CA TRP A 8 19.30 8.65 15.61
C TRP A 8 19.14 7.24 15.03
N LYS A 9 18.82 6.27 15.88
CA LYS A 9 18.48 4.89 15.52
C LYS A 9 16.97 4.72 15.52
N VAL A 10 16.40 4.48 14.35
CA VAL A 10 14.96 4.25 14.17
C VAL A 10 14.71 2.78 13.82
N LEU A 11 13.96 2.09 14.67
CA LEU A 11 13.48 0.74 14.42
C LEU A 11 12.14 0.79 13.67
N LEU A 12 12.03 0.01 12.62
CA LEU A 12 10.89 -0.06 11.70
C LEU A 12 10.27 -1.46 11.78
N LEU A 13 9.00 -1.56 12.18
CA LEU A 13 8.28 -2.83 12.31
C LEU A 13 7.01 -2.84 11.44
N PRO A 14 7.11 -3.24 10.15
CA PRO A 14 5.96 -3.40 9.26
C PRO A 14 5.13 -4.66 9.57
N TRP A 15 3.84 -4.64 9.21
CA TRP A 15 3.06 -5.87 9.08
C TRP A 15 3.65 -6.79 7.99
N LEU A 16 3.47 -8.11 8.12
CA LEU A 16 4.15 -9.15 7.32
C LEU A 16 3.61 -9.30 5.88
N ALA A 17 3.18 -8.20 5.27
CA ALA A 17 2.68 -8.12 3.90
C ALA A 17 3.49 -7.12 3.08
N TYR A 18 3.74 -7.40 1.79
CA TYR A 18 4.50 -6.49 0.92
C TYR A 18 3.84 -5.11 0.78
N GLY A 19 2.52 -5.05 0.85
CA GLY A 19 1.77 -3.79 0.87
C GLY A 19 2.21 -2.85 2.01
N HIS A 20 2.77 -3.41 3.09
CA HIS A 20 3.25 -2.69 4.26
C HIS A 20 4.79 -2.59 4.28
N ILE A 21 5.49 -3.69 3.99
CA ILE A 21 6.96 -3.75 4.00
C ILE A 21 7.58 -2.79 2.99
N SER A 22 7.02 -2.68 1.78
CA SER A 22 7.56 -1.80 0.74
C SER A 22 7.53 -0.32 1.14
N PRO A 23 6.41 0.24 1.64
CA PRO A 23 6.40 1.58 2.24
C PRO A 23 7.43 1.80 3.34
N PHE A 24 7.58 0.86 4.28
CA PHE A 24 8.55 0.97 5.36
C PHE A 24 9.99 0.96 4.84
N LEU A 25 10.28 0.16 3.81
CA LEU A 25 11.58 0.16 3.16
C LEU A 25 11.87 1.49 2.45
N GLU A 26 10.89 2.06 1.74
CA GLU A 26 11.07 3.37 1.12
C GLU A 26 11.22 4.48 2.16
N LEU A 27 10.48 4.41 3.28
CA LEU A 27 10.66 5.32 4.41
C LEU A 27 12.07 5.19 5.00
N ALA A 28 12.58 3.96 5.19
CA ALA A 28 13.94 3.71 5.65
C ALA A 28 14.98 4.40 4.75
N LYS A 29 14.85 4.24 3.42
CA LYS A 29 15.73 4.90 2.45
C LYS A 29 15.71 6.42 2.59
N ARG A 30 14.52 7.02 2.73
CA ARG A 30 14.37 8.48 2.87
C ARG A 30 14.95 9.00 4.18
N LEU A 31 14.77 8.29 5.29
CA LEU A 31 15.35 8.63 6.59
C LEU A 31 16.89 8.50 6.57
N SER A 32 17.43 7.43 5.97
CA SER A 32 18.88 7.24 5.84
C SER A 32 19.57 8.33 5.05
N GLN A 33 18.89 9.00 4.12
CA GLN A 33 19.42 10.16 3.41
C GLN A 33 19.58 11.40 4.31
N ARG A 34 18.93 11.44 5.48
CA ARG A 34 19.02 12.49 6.50
C ARG A 34 19.83 12.06 7.72
N SER A 35 20.82 11.18 7.51
CA SER A 35 21.73 10.72 8.58
C SER A 35 21.04 10.04 9.77
N ILE A 36 19.89 9.38 9.51
CA ILE A 36 19.21 8.52 10.47
C ILE A 36 19.58 7.07 10.16
N GLU A 37 20.06 6.35 11.17
CA GLU A 37 20.33 4.92 11.08
C GLU A 37 19.00 4.16 11.24
N THR A 38 18.67 3.30 10.29
CA THR A 38 17.38 2.61 10.26
C THR A 38 17.55 1.10 10.37
N TYR A 39 16.65 0.49 11.12
CA TYR A 39 16.64 -0.95 11.37
C TYR A 39 15.29 -1.49 10.95
N LEU A 40 15.21 -2.23 9.85
CA LEU A 40 13.98 -2.83 9.36
C LEU A 40 13.83 -4.25 9.93
N CYS A 41 12.87 -4.41 10.83
CA CYS A 41 12.62 -5.65 11.55
C CYS A 41 11.46 -6.43 10.92
N SER A 42 11.71 -7.66 10.49
CA SER A 42 10.68 -8.54 9.91
C SER A 42 11.15 -10.00 9.94
N THR A 43 10.28 -10.92 9.55
CA THR A 43 10.59 -12.35 9.43
C THR A 43 11.65 -12.64 8.36
N PRO A 44 12.45 -13.71 8.49
CA PRO A 44 13.45 -14.09 7.48
C PRO A 44 12.87 -14.25 6.07
N ALA A 45 11.65 -14.80 5.95
CA ALA A 45 10.94 -14.96 4.67
C ALA A 45 10.74 -13.61 3.96
N ASN A 46 10.32 -12.58 4.68
CA ASN A 46 10.15 -11.23 4.13
C ASN A 46 11.49 -10.54 3.86
N LEU A 47 12.47 -10.65 4.77
CA LEU A 47 13.77 -10.00 4.65
C LEU A 47 14.57 -10.51 3.44
N SER A 48 14.56 -11.82 3.21
CA SER A 48 15.21 -12.43 2.03
C SER A 48 14.71 -11.84 0.71
N SER A 49 13.44 -11.44 0.65
CA SER A 49 12.80 -10.92 -0.57
C SER A 49 13.01 -9.42 -0.80
N ILE A 50 13.47 -8.69 0.21
CA ILE A 50 13.75 -7.25 0.10
C ILE A 50 15.24 -6.91 0.16
N LYS A 51 16.10 -7.83 0.61
CA LYS A 51 17.54 -7.61 0.74
C LYS A 51 18.18 -7.09 -0.55
N ASN A 52 17.79 -7.66 -1.69
CA ASN A 52 18.30 -7.25 -3.01
C ASN A 52 17.70 -5.91 -3.52
N LYS A 53 16.68 -5.36 -2.83
CA LYS A 53 16.05 -4.07 -3.15
C LYS A 53 16.65 -2.90 -2.37
N ILE A 54 17.73 -3.13 -1.62
CA ILE A 54 18.49 -2.11 -0.91
C ILE A 54 19.74 -1.78 -1.74
N PRO A 55 19.75 -0.66 -2.48
CA PRO A 55 20.94 -0.19 -3.18
C PRO A 55 22.15 -0.08 -2.25
N GLY A 56 23.34 -0.36 -2.77
CA GLY A 56 24.60 -0.33 -2.00
C GLY A 56 24.85 0.99 -1.26
N LYS A 57 24.38 2.13 -1.79
CA LYS A 57 24.44 3.44 -1.12
C LYS A 57 23.74 3.51 0.24
N TYR A 58 22.82 2.60 0.53
CA TYR A 58 22.11 2.52 1.81
C TYR A 58 22.62 1.41 2.73
N SER A 59 23.56 0.58 2.27
CA SER A 59 24.04 -0.61 3.00
C SER A 59 24.66 -0.32 4.37
N SER A 60 25.19 0.89 4.56
CA SER A 60 25.76 1.35 5.83
C SER A 60 24.75 1.97 6.80
N SER A 61 23.50 2.17 6.38
CA SER A 61 22.50 2.95 7.12
C SER A 61 21.14 2.26 7.25
N ILE A 62 20.89 1.21 6.46
CA ILE A 62 19.71 0.35 6.58
C ILE A 62 20.18 -1.04 7.00
N HIS A 63 19.80 -1.44 8.22
CA HIS A 63 20.11 -2.73 8.79
C HIS A 63 18.85 -3.60 8.81
N LEU A 64 18.99 -4.89 8.52
CA LEU A 64 17.87 -5.85 8.56
C LEU A 64 17.95 -6.64 9.87
N LEU A 65 16.84 -6.72 10.61
CA LEU A 65 16.74 -7.45 11.87
C LEU A 65 15.70 -8.56 11.77
N GLU A 66 16.15 -9.80 11.97
CA GLU A 66 15.27 -10.97 11.91
C GLU A 66 14.40 -11.07 13.17
N LEU A 67 13.09 -11.11 12.96
CA LEU A 67 12.10 -11.51 13.97
C LEU A 67 11.65 -12.94 13.67
N HIS A 68 12.06 -13.88 14.51
CA HIS A 68 11.62 -15.27 14.38
C HIS A 68 10.25 -15.43 15.04
N LEU A 69 9.26 -15.88 14.27
CA LEU A 69 7.96 -16.23 14.83
C LEU A 69 8.05 -17.59 15.52
N PRO A 70 7.21 -17.86 16.53
CA PRO A 70 7.23 -19.14 17.21
C PRO A 70 6.87 -20.32 16.29
N ASP A 71 7.67 -21.38 16.35
CA ASP A 71 7.52 -22.58 15.52
C ASP A 71 6.46 -23.58 16.05
N PHE A 72 5.73 -23.25 17.12
CA PHE A 72 4.78 -24.18 17.75
C PHE A 72 3.46 -24.37 16.98
N LEU A 73 3.26 -23.66 15.86
CA LEU A 73 2.08 -23.78 15.01
C LEU A 73 2.42 -24.64 13.79
N PRO A 74 2.22 -25.98 13.84
CA PRO A 74 2.63 -26.90 12.78
C PRO A 74 2.03 -26.58 11.40
N GLN A 75 0.90 -25.86 11.37
CA GLN A 75 0.23 -25.42 10.15
C GLN A 75 0.87 -24.19 9.47
N LEU A 76 1.90 -23.56 10.06
CA LEU A 76 2.52 -22.34 9.54
C LEU A 76 4.06 -22.48 9.43
N PRO A 77 4.58 -23.10 8.37
CA PRO A 77 6.02 -23.28 8.19
C PRO A 77 6.75 -21.94 7.99
N PRO A 78 8.07 -21.85 8.24
CA PRO A 78 8.82 -20.59 8.18
C PRO A 78 8.73 -19.81 6.88
N HIS A 79 8.65 -20.48 5.73
CA HIS A 79 8.49 -19.81 4.42
C HIS A 79 7.13 -19.11 4.25
N ASN A 80 6.13 -19.48 5.06
CA ASN A 80 4.80 -18.87 5.12
C ASN A 80 4.68 -17.79 6.21
N HIS A 81 5.80 -17.34 6.79
CA HIS A 81 5.82 -16.19 7.72
C HIS A 81 5.70 -14.85 6.97
N THR A 82 4.78 -14.79 6.00
CA THR A 82 4.47 -13.68 5.09
C THR A 82 3.05 -13.85 4.55
N THR A 83 2.36 -12.78 4.14
CA THR A 83 1.07 -12.91 3.44
C THR A 83 1.21 -13.32 1.98
N ASN A 84 2.39 -13.17 1.38
CA ASN A 84 2.59 -13.47 -0.02
C ASN A 84 2.55 -14.96 -0.30
N GLY A 85 1.58 -15.39 -1.11
CA GLY A 85 1.35 -16.81 -1.37
C GLY A 85 0.74 -17.56 -0.17
N LEU A 86 0.35 -16.86 0.88
CA LEU A 86 -0.28 -17.47 2.06
C LEU A 86 -1.71 -17.91 1.73
N PRO A 87 -2.08 -19.18 2.00
CA PRO A 87 -3.48 -19.60 1.97
C PRO A 87 -4.36 -18.74 2.88
N SER A 88 -5.53 -18.32 2.39
CA SER A 88 -6.41 -17.39 3.11
C SER A 88 -6.84 -17.88 4.50
N ASN A 89 -6.97 -19.20 4.68
CA ASN A 89 -7.30 -19.83 5.96
C ASN A 89 -6.17 -19.78 6.99
N LEU A 90 -4.94 -19.42 6.60
CA LEU A 90 -3.78 -19.30 7.50
C LEU A 90 -3.52 -17.87 7.96
N LEU A 91 -4.23 -16.86 7.44
CA LEU A 91 -4.01 -15.45 7.82
C LEU A 91 -4.19 -15.20 9.32
N SER A 92 -5.22 -15.81 9.94
CA SER A 92 -5.43 -15.71 11.39
C SER A 92 -4.33 -16.41 12.19
N THR A 93 -3.75 -17.48 11.64
CA THR A 93 -2.63 -18.20 12.25
C THR A 93 -1.35 -17.37 12.20
N LEU A 94 -1.07 -16.72 11.06
CA LEU A 94 0.07 -15.80 10.91
C LEU A 94 -0.03 -14.63 11.91
N ARG A 95 -1.22 -14.05 12.07
CA ARG A 95 -1.47 -13.01 13.08
C ARG A 95 -1.15 -13.50 14.49
N LYS A 96 -1.71 -14.63 14.91
CA LYS A 96 -1.42 -15.23 16.23
C LYS A 96 0.06 -15.52 16.44
N ALA A 97 0.77 -15.96 15.40
CA ALA A 97 2.21 -16.20 15.45
C ALA A 97 2.99 -14.89 15.68
N LEU A 98 2.62 -13.81 14.97
CA LEU A 98 3.21 -12.49 15.18
C LEU A 98 2.90 -11.95 16.59
N ASP A 99 1.66 -12.08 17.05
CA ASP A 99 1.26 -11.63 18.40
C ASP A 99 2.03 -12.38 19.49
N SER A 100 2.27 -13.68 19.29
CA SER A 100 3.08 -14.50 20.19
C SER A 100 4.58 -14.17 20.17
N SER A 101 5.04 -13.33 19.23
CA SER A 101 6.46 -12.93 19.11
C SER A 101 6.83 -11.67 19.91
N GLN A 102 5.88 -11.08 20.65
CA GLN A 102 6.09 -9.86 21.44
C GLN A 102 7.31 -9.94 22.39
N LEU A 103 7.53 -11.10 23.03
CA LEU A 103 8.68 -11.30 23.93
C LEU A 103 10.00 -11.31 23.18
N ASP A 104 10.06 -11.92 21.99
CA ASP A 104 11.27 -11.94 21.16
C ASP A 104 11.56 -10.56 20.58
N PHE A 105 10.53 -9.84 20.14
CA PHE A 105 10.68 -8.44 19.76
C PHE A 105 11.17 -7.56 20.92
N SER A 106 10.69 -7.81 22.15
CA SER A 106 11.17 -7.10 23.34
C SER A 106 12.66 -7.34 23.61
N LYS A 107 13.21 -8.51 23.26
CA LYS A 107 14.66 -8.76 23.32
C LYS A 107 15.41 -7.92 22.28
N ILE A 108 14.85 -7.76 21.08
CA ILE A 108 15.41 -6.89 20.03
C ILE A 108 15.46 -5.44 20.53
N LEU A 109 14.37 -4.92 21.11
CA LEU A 109 14.33 -3.57 21.68
C LEU A 109 15.41 -3.36 22.75
N LYS A 110 15.58 -4.32 23.68
CA LYS A 110 16.60 -4.24 24.75
C LYS A 110 18.03 -4.27 24.23
N SER A 111 18.27 -5.06 23.18
CA SER A 111 19.61 -5.21 22.57
C SER A 111 19.98 -4.00 21.73
N LEU A 112 19.04 -3.54 20.88
CA LEU A 112 19.27 -2.45 19.95
C LEU A 112 19.25 -1.07 20.64
N GLN A 113 18.36 -0.90 21.62
CA GLN A 113 18.04 0.39 22.26
C GLN A 113 17.83 1.51 21.21
N PRO A 114 16.84 1.37 20.31
CA PRO A 114 16.54 2.41 19.32
C PRO A 114 16.00 3.66 20.01
N ASP A 115 16.25 4.82 19.40
CA ASP A 115 15.74 6.10 19.87
C ASP A 115 14.24 6.26 19.59
N LEU A 116 13.73 5.56 18.56
CA LEU A 116 12.32 5.58 18.16
C LEU A 116 11.91 4.24 17.53
N LEU A 117 10.72 3.76 17.87
CA LEU A 117 10.02 2.71 17.13
C LEU A 117 8.98 3.35 16.20
N ILE A 118 9.05 3.05 14.90
CA ILE A 118 7.94 3.26 13.97
C ILE A 118 7.35 1.89 13.65
N HIS A 119 6.08 1.68 13.97
CA HIS A 119 5.41 0.38 13.82
C HIS A 119 4.14 0.48 13.01
N ASP A 120 3.76 -0.63 12.40
CA ASP A 120 2.51 -0.74 11.66
C ASP A 120 1.31 -0.68 12.60
N ILE A 121 0.26 0.03 12.19
CA ILE A 121 -1.00 0.14 12.96
C ILE A 121 -1.69 -1.22 13.15
N LEU A 122 -1.36 -2.22 12.34
CA LEU A 122 -1.91 -3.58 12.47
C LEU A 122 -1.22 -4.44 13.54
N ILE A 123 -0.09 -3.97 14.10
CA ILE A 123 0.67 -4.66 15.16
C ILE A 123 0.44 -3.92 16.48
N GLU A 124 -0.60 -4.35 17.20
CA GLU A 124 -1.18 -3.60 18.31
C GLU A 124 -0.27 -3.61 19.55
N TRP A 125 0.36 -4.75 19.84
CA TRP A 125 1.27 -4.91 20.98
C TRP A 125 2.60 -4.14 20.87
N ALA A 126 2.92 -3.58 19.69
CA ALA A 126 4.22 -2.95 19.43
C ALA A 126 4.45 -1.69 20.28
N ALA A 127 3.42 -0.87 20.46
CA ALA A 127 3.49 0.33 21.30
C ALA A 127 3.73 -0.03 22.77
N GLY A 128 2.97 -0.99 23.32
CA GLY A 128 3.17 -1.49 24.68
C GLY A 128 4.56 -2.11 24.90
N ALA A 129 5.09 -2.83 23.90
CA ALA A 129 6.44 -3.38 23.94
C ALA A 129 7.51 -2.27 23.97
N ALA A 130 7.36 -1.21 23.17
CA ALA A 130 8.28 -0.07 23.20
C ALA A 130 8.21 0.71 24.52
N PHE A 131 7.00 0.99 25.00
CA PHE A 131 6.76 1.67 26.28
C PHE A 131 7.41 0.92 27.45
N SER A 132 7.28 -0.41 27.49
CA SER A 132 7.90 -1.25 28.53
C SER A 132 9.43 -1.20 28.53
N ASN A 133 10.04 -0.70 27.45
CA ASN A 133 11.48 -0.52 27.30
C ASN A 133 11.89 0.96 27.29
N ASN A 134 10.99 1.89 27.66
CA ASN A 134 11.20 3.35 27.63
C ASN A 134 11.58 3.89 26.25
N ILE A 135 11.05 3.30 25.19
CA ILE A 135 11.29 3.71 23.80
C ILE A 135 10.01 4.40 23.30
N PRO A 136 10.08 5.64 22.77
CA PRO A 136 8.93 6.27 22.15
C PRO A 136 8.52 5.50 20.89
N SER A 137 7.21 5.44 20.61
CA SER A 137 6.67 4.70 19.45
C SER A 137 5.64 5.48 18.65
N VAL A 138 5.77 5.45 17.33
CA VAL A 138 4.87 6.11 16.38
C VAL A 138 4.22 5.07 15.49
N SER A 139 2.90 5.17 15.31
CA SER A 139 2.18 4.31 14.37
C SER A 139 2.30 4.84 12.94
N PHE A 140 2.44 3.94 11.97
CA PHE A 140 2.50 4.28 10.54
C PHE A 140 1.37 3.61 9.77
N LEU A 141 0.56 4.45 9.11
CA LEU A 141 -0.55 4.08 8.24
C LEU A 141 -0.04 3.94 6.80
N THR A 142 0.01 2.70 6.30
CA THR A 142 0.48 2.37 4.94
C THR A 142 -0.61 2.45 3.87
N SER A 143 -1.86 2.70 4.27
CA SER A 143 -3.00 2.96 3.40
C SER A 143 -3.45 4.43 3.50
N SER A 144 -4.50 4.81 2.76
CA SER A 144 -4.93 6.19 2.56
C SER A 144 -5.52 6.82 3.82
N ALA A 145 -5.29 8.11 4.03
CA ALA A 145 -5.93 8.87 5.12
C ALA A 145 -7.46 8.91 4.95
N THR A 146 -7.93 8.90 3.69
CA THR A 146 -9.34 8.85 3.31
C THR A 146 -10.00 7.57 3.82
N MET A 147 -9.34 6.42 3.65
CA MET A 147 -9.85 5.15 4.17
C MET A 147 -9.92 5.16 5.69
N PHE A 148 -8.84 5.57 6.37
CA PHE A 148 -8.83 5.59 7.83
C PHE A 148 -9.88 6.56 8.39
N SER A 149 -9.99 7.78 7.83
CA SER A 149 -11.03 8.73 8.26
C SER A 149 -12.44 8.20 8.04
N PHE A 150 -12.69 7.50 6.92
CA PHE A 150 -13.98 6.85 6.65
C PHE A 150 -14.34 5.80 7.69
N TYR A 151 -13.46 4.83 7.96
CA TYR A 151 -13.79 3.76 8.91
C TYR A 151 -13.76 4.24 10.37
N TYR A 152 -12.86 5.15 10.74
CA TYR A 152 -12.86 5.74 12.09
C TYR A 152 -14.09 6.60 12.35
N HIS A 153 -14.67 7.26 11.34
CA HIS A 153 -15.95 7.96 11.50
C HIS A 153 -17.03 7.00 12.00
N TYR A 154 -17.25 5.88 11.31
CA TYR A 154 -18.27 4.90 11.71
C TYR A 154 -17.96 4.16 13.02
N LEU A 155 -16.69 4.13 13.42
CA LEU A 155 -16.28 3.59 14.72
C LEU A 155 -16.53 4.57 15.88
N MET A 156 -16.11 5.82 15.71
CA MET A 156 -16.12 6.84 16.78
C MET A 156 -17.44 7.61 16.86
N LYS A 157 -18.20 7.62 15.78
CA LYS A 157 -19.48 8.31 15.67
C LYS A 157 -20.58 7.36 15.17
N PRO A 158 -20.89 6.29 15.93
CA PRO A 158 -21.85 5.27 15.50
C PRO A 158 -23.28 5.80 15.31
N ASP A 159 -23.61 6.93 15.94
CA ASP A 159 -24.92 7.59 15.82
C ASP A 159 -25.01 8.50 14.59
N GLU A 160 -23.89 8.86 13.95
CA GLU A 160 -23.88 9.60 12.69
C GLU A 160 -24.09 8.62 11.52
N VAL A 161 -25.11 8.89 10.69
CA VAL A 161 -25.51 7.99 9.60
C VAL A 161 -24.64 8.21 8.35
N GLU A 162 -24.09 9.41 8.18
CA GLU A 162 -23.39 9.81 6.96
C GLU A 162 -21.98 10.33 7.23
N TYR A 163 -21.02 9.77 6.50
CA TYR A 163 -19.67 10.30 6.40
C TYR A 163 -19.69 11.71 5.79
N PRO A 164 -19.00 12.72 6.37
CA PRO A 164 -19.14 14.13 5.99
C PRO A 164 -18.61 14.50 4.60
N PHE A 165 -17.96 13.58 3.88
CA PHE A 165 -17.43 13.84 2.54
C PHE A 165 -18.24 13.09 1.48
N PRO A 166 -19.13 13.77 0.74
CA PRO A 166 -20.08 13.12 -0.17
C PRO A 166 -19.43 12.46 -1.38
N ALA A 167 -18.17 12.79 -1.69
CA ALA A 167 -17.39 12.11 -2.72
C ALA A 167 -17.14 10.63 -2.38
N ILE A 168 -17.08 10.29 -1.09
CA ILE A 168 -16.89 8.93 -0.60
C ILE A 168 -18.25 8.37 -0.17
N LYS A 169 -19.09 8.10 -1.17
CA LYS A 169 -20.43 7.54 -0.98
C LYS A 169 -20.58 6.25 -1.77
N PHE A 170 -21.32 5.30 -1.20
CA PHE A 170 -21.60 4.01 -1.81
C PHE A 170 -23.11 3.82 -1.96
N THR A 171 -23.50 3.00 -2.94
CA THR A 171 -24.90 2.68 -3.23
C THR A 171 -25.02 1.26 -3.76
N GLY A 172 -26.20 0.66 -3.63
CA GLY A 172 -26.47 -0.67 -4.19
C GLY A 172 -25.53 -1.74 -3.62
N PRO A 173 -25.04 -2.69 -4.44
CA PRO A 173 -24.16 -3.78 -3.99
C PRO A 173 -22.87 -3.31 -3.30
N GLU A 174 -22.34 -2.14 -3.65
CA GLU A 174 -21.14 -1.61 -3.01
C GLU A 174 -21.39 -1.22 -1.55
N GLN A 175 -22.59 -0.74 -1.23
CA GLN A 175 -22.96 -0.36 0.14
C GLN A 175 -22.96 -1.58 1.06
N GLU A 176 -23.44 -2.74 0.59
CA GLU A 176 -23.44 -3.98 1.38
C GLU A 176 -22.02 -4.44 1.70
N MET A 177 -21.13 -4.40 0.70
CA MET A 177 -19.70 -4.70 0.89
C MET A 177 -19.06 -3.76 1.92
N ILE A 178 -19.35 -2.46 1.83
CA ILE A 178 -18.81 -1.46 2.77
C ILE A 178 -19.34 -1.65 4.18
N ASN A 179 -20.63 -1.96 4.35
CA ASN A 179 -21.20 -2.28 5.66
C ASN A 179 -20.50 -3.48 6.30
N GLY A 180 -20.21 -4.53 5.52
CA GLY A 180 -19.43 -5.68 5.98
C GLY A 180 -17.99 -5.31 6.40
N ASN A 181 -17.34 -4.40 5.65
CA ASN A 181 -16.01 -3.91 6.01
C ASN A 181 -16.03 -3.04 7.28
N ILE A 182 -17.03 -2.20 7.47
CA ILE A 182 -17.22 -1.40 8.69
C ILE A 182 -17.40 -2.32 9.90
N GLU A 183 -18.23 -3.35 9.79
CA GLU A 183 -18.42 -4.37 10.83
C GLU A 183 -17.10 -5.06 11.17
N LEU A 184 -16.35 -5.51 10.16
CA LEU A 184 -15.06 -6.15 10.37
C LEU A 184 -14.05 -5.21 11.03
N PHE A 185 -14.01 -3.94 10.61
CA PHE A 185 -13.12 -2.93 11.18
C PHE A 185 -13.45 -2.68 12.66
N ARG A 186 -14.74 -2.53 12.99
CA ARG A 186 -15.19 -2.36 14.38
C ARG A 186 -14.88 -3.58 15.23
N LYS A 187 -15.14 -4.79 14.73
CA LYS A 187 -14.81 -6.02 15.46
C LYS A 187 -13.33 -6.09 15.81
N ARG A 188 -12.45 -5.81 14.82
CA ARG A 188 -11.00 -5.73 15.05
C ARG A 188 -10.63 -4.66 16.07
N SER A 189 -11.30 -3.51 16.05
CA SER A 189 -11.04 -2.46 17.03
C SER A 189 -11.50 -2.83 18.44
N GLN A 190 -12.54 -3.64 18.61
CA GLN A 190 -13.01 -4.10 19.92
C GLN A 190 -12.15 -5.22 20.50
N GLU A 191 -11.43 -5.96 19.66
CA GLU A 191 -10.45 -6.97 20.08
C GLU A 191 -9.14 -6.34 20.58
N ARG A 192 -8.98 -5.01 20.48
CA ARG A 192 -7.82 -4.25 20.96
C ARG A 192 -7.84 -4.08 22.47
N ASP A 193 -6.69 -4.21 23.10
CA ASP A 193 -6.52 -3.85 24.50
C ASP A 193 -6.54 -2.32 24.65
N SER A 194 -7.40 -1.80 25.54
CA SER A 194 -7.61 -0.35 25.71
C SER A 194 -6.34 0.35 26.19
N ASP A 195 -5.49 -0.36 26.92
CA ASP A 195 -4.26 0.17 27.51
C ASP A 195 -3.20 0.47 26.43
N ASP A 196 -3.12 -0.35 25.37
CA ASP A 196 -2.18 -0.15 24.26
C ASP A 196 -2.52 1.13 23.45
N GLN A 197 -3.82 1.47 23.36
CA GLN A 197 -4.26 2.66 22.61
C GLN A 197 -3.87 3.96 23.32
N ALA A 198 -3.83 3.98 24.66
CA ALA A 198 -3.41 5.13 25.47
C ALA A 198 -1.89 5.38 25.43
N LEU A 199 -1.09 4.35 25.09
CA LEU A 199 0.38 4.41 25.05
C LEU A 199 0.93 4.89 23.69
N ALA A 200 0.11 4.90 22.64
CA ALA A 200 0.51 5.37 21.34
C ALA A 200 0.74 6.90 21.35
N THR A 201 1.86 7.35 20.76
CA THR A 201 2.24 8.76 20.73
C THR A 201 1.15 9.65 20.11
N GLN A 202 1.21 10.96 20.43
CA GLN A 202 0.35 11.99 19.83
C GLN A 202 0.53 12.16 18.31
N LEU A 203 1.43 11.39 17.70
CA LEU A 203 1.84 11.50 16.30
C LEU A 203 1.59 10.18 15.57
N VAL A 204 0.97 10.28 14.40
CA VAL A 204 0.72 9.13 13.52
C VAL A 204 1.21 9.48 12.12
N LEU A 205 2.04 8.63 11.53
CA LEU A 205 2.50 8.80 10.16
C LEU A 205 1.47 8.25 9.19
N VAL A 206 1.32 8.87 8.03
CA VAL A 206 0.50 8.34 6.94
C VAL A 206 1.24 8.40 5.62
N LYS A 207 1.21 7.31 4.85
CA LYS A 207 1.81 7.19 3.53
C LYS A 207 0.98 7.99 2.52
N SER A 208 1.03 9.30 2.59
CA SER A 208 0.24 10.20 1.75
C SER A 208 0.89 11.57 1.68
N SER A 209 0.22 12.50 0.99
CA SER A 209 0.57 13.92 0.96
C SER A 209 -0.68 14.77 1.23
N ARG A 210 -0.49 15.94 1.84
CA ARG A 210 -1.61 16.89 2.05
C ARG A 210 -2.26 17.34 0.74
N GLU A 211 -1.51 17.34 -0.35
CA GLU A 211 -1.99 17.74 -1.67
C GLU A 211 -2.92 16.72 -2.33
N ILE A 212 -2.93 15.49 -1.79
CA ILE A 212 -3.81 14.40 -2.20
C ILE A 212 -4.97 14.27 -1.20
N GLU A 213 -4.69 14.27 0.11
CA GLU A 213 -5.67 13.88 1.13
C GLU A 213 -5.88 14.92 2.25
N GLY A 214 -5.46 16.18 2.09
CA GLY A 214 -5.38 17.17 3.17
C GLY A 214 -6.62 17.27 4.06
N LYS A 215 -7.82 17.37 3.47
CA LYS A 215 -9.08 17.43 4.24
C LYS A 215 -9.40 16.14 5.01
N TYR A 216 -8.99 14.99 4.48
CA TYR A 216 -9.16 13.68 5.10
C TYR A 216 -8.14 13.48 6.23
N ILE A 217 -6.92 13.97 6.04
CA ILE A 217 -5.87 14.04 7.07
C ILE A 217 -6.35 14.91 8.24
N ASP A 218 -6.92 16.09 7.95
CA ASP A 218 -7.45 16.99 8.98
C ASP A 218 -8.61 16.37 9.75
N TYR A 219 -9.52 15.70 9.05
CA TYR A 219 -10.64 15.03 9.70
C TYR A 219 -10.19 13.82 10.52
N LEU A 220 -9.24 13.01 10.01
CA LEU A 220 -8.64 11.91 10.76
C LEU A 220 -7.93 12.41 12.03
N SER A 221 -7.22 13.53 11.93
CA SER A 221 -6.57 14.20 13.07
C SER A 221 -7.57 14.57 14.16
N GLN A 222 -8.75 15.10 13.77
CA GLN A 222 -9.83 15.41 14.70
C GLN A 222 -10.45 14.15 15.33
N LEU A 223 -10.72 13.12 14.53
CA LEU A 223 -11.32 11.86 15.01
C LEU A 223 -10.42 11.14 16.02
N LEU A 224 -9.10 11.20 15.81
CA LEU A 224 -8.13 10.50 16.66
C LEU A 224 -7.56 11.37 17.78
N GLU A 225 -7.82 12.68 17.76
CA GLU A 225 -7.18 13.67 18.62
C GLU A 225 -5.63 13.58 18.59
N ARG A 226 -5.09 13.31 17.39
CA ARG A 226 -3.65 13.06 17.16
C ARG A 226 -3.17 13.79 15.92
N LYS A 227 -1.93 14.26 15.96
CA LYS A 227 -1.28 14.88 14.80
C LYS A 227 -0.99 13.81 13.74
N ILE A 228 -1.64 13.93 12.59
CA ILE A 228 -1.37 13.08 11.42
C ILE A 228 -0.30 13.75 10.55
N VAL A 229 0.81 13.06 10.35
CA VAL A 229 1.97 13.56 9.59
C VAL A 229 2.09 12.77 8.28
N PRO A 230 1.83 13.40 7.11
CA PRO A 230 2.08 12.77 5.83
C PRO A 230 3.58 12.60 5.59
N VAL A 231 3.97 11.46 5.04
CA VAL A 231 5.38 11.12 4.75
C VAL A 231 5.64 10.87 3.26
N GLY A 232 4.82 11.48 2.42
CA GLY A 232 4.94 11.41 0.97
C GLY A 232 4.45 10.09 0.35
N PRO A 233 4.67 9.94 -0.97
CA PRO A 233 4.15 8.81 -1.74
C PRO A 233 4.86 7.48 -1.43
N LEU A 234 6.10 7.54 -0.93
CA LEU A 234 6.97 6.38 -0.63
C LEU A 234 6.93 5.32 -1.74
N VAL A 235 7.15 5.78 -2.96
CA VAL A 235 7.23 4.96 -4.17
C VAL A 235 8.70 4.76 -4.54
N SER A 236 9.08 3.53 -4.89
CA SER A 236 10.43 3.23 -5.37
C SER A 236 10.72 4.01 -6.66
N ALA A 237 11.79 4.80 -6.65
CA ALA A 237 12.31 5.46 -7.85
C ALA A 237 13.20 4.53 -8.69
N ASP A 238 13.60 3.38 -8.14
CA ASP A 238 14.44 2.41 -8.85
C ASP A 238 13.53 1.37 -9.54
N PRO A 239 13.54 1.33 -10.88
CA PRO A 239 12.70 0.40 -11.62
C PRO A 239 13.21 -1.05 -11.58
N GLY A 240 14.36 -1.33 -10.94
CA GLY A 240 14.98 -2.66 -10.87
C GLY A 240 15.89 -2.97 -12.06
N PRO A 241 16.63 -4.09 -12.05
CA PRO A 241 17.63 -4.42 -13.07
C PRO A 241 17.05 -4.51 -14.48
N ASP A 242 17.81 -4.04 -15.48
CA ASP A 242 17.37 -3.89 -16.89
C ASP A 242 17.24 -5.20 -17.66
N ASP A 243 17.97 -6.24 -17.27
CA ASP A 243 18.18 -7.40 -18.15
C ASP A 243 17.01 -8.40 -18.19
N GLU A 244 16.16 -8.49 -17.17
CA GLU A 244 15.14 -9.56 -17.10
C GLU A 244 13.86 -9.27 -17.92
N ASN A 245 13.68 -8.07 -18.47
CA ASN A 245 12.43 -7.67 -19.14
C ASN A 245 12.65 -6.93 -20.47
N SER A 246 13.78 -7.16 -21.14
CA SER A 246 14.13 -6.51 -22.42
C SER A 246 13.04 -6.66 -23.48
N ASP A 247 12.50 -7.86 -23.66
CA ASP A 247 11.51 -8.15 -24.70
C ASP A 247 10.18 -7.42 -24.49
N LEU A 248 9.78 -7.24 -23.23
CA LEU A 248 8.57 -6.49 -22.86
C LEU A 248 8.75 -5.01 -23.16
N MET A 249 9.91 -4.45 -22.79
CA MET A 249 10.22 -3.04 -23.04
C MET A 249 10.40 -2.77 -24.54
N GLU A 250 11.00 -3.69 -25.29
CA GLU A 250 11.07 -3.59 -26.75
C GLU A 250 9.68 -3.63 -27.38
N TRP A 251 8.79 -4.51 -26.90
CA TRP A 251 7.40 -4.56 -27.36
C TRP A 251 6.66 -3.25 -27.07
N LEU A 252 6.82 -2.68 -25.87
CA LEU A 252 6.24 -1.38 -25.49
C LEU A 252 6.80 -0.23 -26.33
N GLY A 253 8.10 -0.25 -26.62
CA GLY A 253 8.78 0.75 -27.46
C GLY A 253 8.28 0.79 -28.91
N LYS A 254 7.64 -0.28 -29.38
CA LYS A 254 6.98 -0.35 -30.70
C LYS A 254 5.53 0.20 -30.69
N LYS A 255 4.98 0.54 -29.53
CA LYS A 255 3.62 1.07 -29.38
C LYS A 255 3.62 2.60 -29.38
N GLY A 256 2.52 3.20 -29.82
CA GLY A 256 2.35 4.65 -29.77
C GLY A 256 2.25 5.16 -28.33
N GLU A 257 2.52 6.45 -28.14
CA GLU A 257 2.34 7.11 -26.84
C GLU A 257 0.92 6.96 -26.33
N PHE A 258 0.79 6.70 -25.03
CA PHE A 258 -0.48 6.51 -24.33
C PHE A 258 -1.44 5.51 -25.03
N SER A 259 -0.92 4.52 -25.76
CA SER A 259 -1.75 3.59 -26.56
C SER A 259 -1.90 2.19 -25.93
N THR A 260 -1.30 1.96 -24.77
CA THR A 260 -1.29 0.68 -24.06
C THR A 260 -1.94 0.83 -22.69
N VAL A 261 -2.81 -0.11 -22.31
CA VAL A 261 -3.31 -0.25 -20.94
C VAL A 261 -2.50 -1.29 -20.17
N PHE A 262 -2.15 -1.00 -18.92
CA PHE A 262 -1.59 -1.97 -17.99
C PHE A 262 -2.69 -2.50 -17.08
N VAL A 263 -2.74 -3.81 -16.83
CA VAL A 263 -3.75 -4.47 -16.01
C VAL A 263 -3.09 -5.30 -14.92
N LEU A 264 -3.30 -4.93 -13.65
CA LEU A 264 -2.75 -5.64 -12.49
C LEU A 264 -3.59 -5.46 -11.22
N PHE A 265 -3.94 -6.58 -10.58
CA PHE A 265 -4.76 -6.66 -9.37
C PHE A 265 -3.95 -6.95 -8.08
N GLY A 266 -2.63 -6.72 -8.12
CA GLY A 266 -1.74 -6.90 -6.98
C GLY A 266 -1.29 -8.35 -6.76
N SER A 267 -0.85 -8.67 -5.55
CA SER A 267 -0.38 -10.01 -5.15
C SER A 267 -1.35 -10.79 -4.26
N GLU A 268 -2.34 -10.12 -3.70
CA GLU A 268 -3.21 -10.69 -2.67
C GLU A 268 -4.64 -10.93 -3.17
N TYR A 269 -5.00 -10.43 -4.35
CA TYR A 269 -6.26 -10.77 -5.01
C TYR A 269 -5.99 -11.66 -6.23
N PHE A 270 -6.66 -12.80 -6.28
CA PHE A 270 -6.64 -13.71 -7.42
C PHE A 270 -8.00 -13.65 -8.11
N LEU A 271 -8.02 -13.25 -9.38
CA LEU A 271 -9.26 -13.19 -10.16
C LEU A 271 -9.90 -14.58 -10.24
N LYS A 272 -11.22 -14.64 -10.03
CA LYS A 272 -12.02 -15.84 -10.30
C LYS A 272 -12.06 -16.10 -11.80
N ARG A 273 -12.36 -17.33 -12.20
CA ARG A 273 -12.44 -17.71 -13.62
C ARG A 273 -13.40 -16.81 -14.41
N GLU A 274 -14.54 -16.49 -13.83
CA GLU A 274 -15.54 -15.62 -14.46
C GLU A 274 -15.00 -14.17 -14.60
N GLU A 275 -14.21 -13.69 -13.65
CA GLU A 275 -13.57 -12.36 -13.72
C GLU A 275 -12.44 -12.32 -14.76
N ILE A 276 -11.66 -13.40 -14.87
CA ILE A 276 -10.65 -13.59 -15.94
C ILE A 276 -11.34 -13.56 -17.31
N GLU A 277 -12.46 -14.27 -17.45
CA GLU A 277 -13.22 -14.31 -18.70
C GLU A 277 -13.77 -12.93 -19.08
N GLU A 278 -14.41 -12.22 -18.15
CA GLU A 278 -14.90 -10.86 -18.41
C GLU A 278 -13.76 -9.89 -18.77
N MET A 279 -12.61 -9.97 -18.09
CA MET A 279 -11.43 -9.14 -18.41
C MET A 279 -10.86 -9.46 -19.80
N ALA A 280 -10.72 -10.74 -20.15
CA ALA A 280 -10.20 -11.15 -21.45
C ALA A 280 -11.07 -10.59 -22.59
N TYR A 281 -12.39 -10.76 -22.50
CA TYR A 281 -13.29 -10.20 -23.51
C TYR A 281 -13.33 -8.67 -23.48
N ALA A 282 -13.20 -8.02 -22.33
CA ALA A 282 -13.10 -6.56 -22.26
C ALA A 282 -11.87 -6.02 -23.01
N LEU A 283 -10.72 -6.66 -22.84
CA LEU A 283 -9.49 -6.30 -23.54
C LEU A 283 -9.63 -6.49 -25.05
N GLU A 284 -10.26 -7.58 -25.48
CA GLU A 284 -10.58 -7.82 -26.89
C GLU A 284 -11.51 -6.73 -27.45
N LEU A 285 -12.62 -6.42 -26.75
CA LEU A 285 -13.62 -5.41 -27.13
C LEU A 285 -13.06 -3.98 -27.15
N SER A 286 -12.14 -3.64 -26.24
CA SER A 286 -11.55 -2.30 -26.15
C SER A 286 -10.76 -1.92 -27.41
N ASN A 287 -10.22 -2.93 -28.11
CA ASN A 287 -9.30 -2.79 -29.23
C ASN A 287 -8.04 -1.94 -28.93
N VAL A 288 -7.61 -1.93 -27.66
CA VAL A 288 -6.41 -1.21 -27.19
C VAL A 288 -5.23 -2.20 -27.06
N ASN A 289 -3.98 -1.71 -27.10
CA ASN A 289 -2.84 -2.56 -26.71
C ASN A 289 -2.88 -2.81 -25.21
N PHE A 290 -2.44 -3.97 -24.73
CA PHE A 290 -2.45 -4.24 -23.29
C PHE A 290 -1.29 -5.08 -22.80
N ILE A 291 -0.94 -4.85 -21.54
CA ILE A 291 -0.15 -5.78 -20.73
C ILE A 291 -1.06 -6.22 -19.58
N TRP A 292 -1.26 -7.54 -19.43
CA TRP A 292 -2.08 -8.07 -18.35
C TRP A 292 -1.31 -9.13 -17.57
N VAL A 293 -1.18 -8.90 -16.27
CA VAL A 293 -0.58 -9.85 -15.34
C VAL A 293 -1.66 -10.77 -14.77
N VAL A 294 -1.54 -12.06 -15.06
CA VAL A 294 -2.45 -13.10 -14.56
C VAL A 294 -1.75 -13.89 -13.46
N ARG A 295 -2.47 -14.12 -12.36
CA ARG A 295 -1.97 -14.84 -11.18
C ARG A 295 -3.00 -15.86 -10.70
N PHE A 296 -2.52 -16.97 -10.17
CA PHE A 296 -3.32 -18.05 -9.60
C PHE A 296 -2.88 -18.30 -8.15
N PRO A 297 -3.78 -18.78 -7.27
CA PRO A 297 -3.44 -19.10 -5.89
C PRO A 297 -2.52 -20.35 -5.81
N GLY A 298 -1.45 -20.26 -5.02
CA GLY A 298 -0.52 -21.36 -4.76
C GLY A 298 0.32 -21.81 -5.96
N ASP A 299 0.82 -23.04 -5.91
CA ASP A 299 1.51 -23.73 -7.02
C ASP A 299 0.52 -24.46 -7.94
N GLU A 300 -0.74 -24.02 -8.02
CA GLU A 300 -1.62 -24.49 -9.09
C GLU A 300 -1.00 -24.06 -10.43
N GLU A 301 -0.27 -24.98 -11.08
CA GLU A 301 0.17 -24.87 -12.48
C GLU A 301 -1.05 -24.94 -13.41
N LYS A 302 -2.02 -24.05 -13.21
CA LYS A 302 -2.95 -23.70 -14.26
C LYS A 302 -2.12 -22.93 -15.28
N ARG A 303 -1.93 -23.51 -16.46
CA ARG A 303 -1.37 -22.76 -17.57
C ARG A 303 -2.33 -21.61 -17.84
N VAL A 304 -1.81 -20.40 -18.01
CA VAL A 304 -2.61 -19.24 -18.40
C VAL A 304 -3.50 -19.56 -19.62
N GLN A 305 -3.01 -20.41 -20.52
CA GLN A 305 -3.73 -20.93 -21.68
C GLN A 305 -5.06 -21.60 -21.31
N ASP A 306 -5.12 -22.33 -20.19
CA ASP A 306 -6.31 -23.07 -19.75
C ASP A 306 -7.32 -22.17 -19.02
N ALA A 307 -6.86 -21.04 -18.49
CA ALA A 307 -7.70 -20.08 -17.77
C ALA A 307 -8.34 -19.03 -18.68
N LEU A 308 -7.74 -18.77 -19.85
CA LEU A 308 -8.22 -17.78 -20.81
C LEU A 308 -9.24 -18.37 -21.80
N PRO A 309 -10.11 -17.55 -22.40
CA PRO A 309 -11.01 -18.02 -23.45
C PRO A 309 -10.26 -18.66 -24.62
N GLY A 310 -10.84 -19.72 -25.21
CA GLY A 310 -10.22 -20.44 -26.32
C GLY A 310 -9.80 -19.51 -27.47
N GLY A 311 -8.56 -19.65 -27.92
CA GLY A 311 -7.99 -18.86 -29.02
C GLY A 311 -7.59 -17.42 -28.66
N PHE A 312 -7.72 -17.00 -27.39
CA PHE A 312 -7.51 -15.60 -26.99
C PHE A 312 -6.06 -15.15 -27.22
N LEU A 313 -5.07 -15.98 -26.88
CA LEU A 313 -3.67 -15.63 -27.02
C LEU A 313 -3.28 -15.43 -28.49
N GLU A 314 -3.78 -16.29 -29.38
CA GLU A 314 -3.57 -16.20 -30.84
C GLU A 314 -4.20 -14.94 -31.40
N ARG A 315 -5.45 -14.62 -30.99
CA ARG A 315 -6.13 -13.39 -31.43
C ARG A 315 -5.40 -12.14 -30.95
N MET A 316 -4.79 -12.18 -29.77
CA MET A 316 -4.19 -11.00 -29.13
C MET A 316 -2.68 -10.85 -29.34
N GLN A 317 -1.99 -11.78 -30.00
CA GLN A 317 -0.51 -11.82 -30.08
C GLN A 317 0.18 -10.50 -30.49
N GLU A 318 -0.47 -9.69 -31.35
CA GLU A 318 0.10 -8.42 -31.81
C GLU A 318 -0.16 -7.24 -30.83
N ARG A 319 -1.28 -7.28 -30.10
CA ARG A 319 -1.78 -6.18 -29.26
C ARG A 319 -1.67 -6.43 -27.77
N GLY A 320 -1.52 -7.69 -27.35
CA GLY A 320 -1.53 -8.11 -25.95
C GLY A 320 -0.24 -8.80 -25.54
N LYS A 321 0.23 -8.49 -24.33
CA LYS A 321 1.23 -9.27 -23.61
C LYS A 321 0.63 -9.80 -22.32
N ILE A 322 0.63 -11.11 -22.15
CA ILE A 322 0.26 -11.75 -20.89
C ILE A 322 1.53 -12.05 -20.11
N MET A 323 1.53 -11.68 -18.83
CA MET A 323 2.62 -11.96 -17.91
C MET A 323 2.12 -12.85 -16.78
N GLU A 324 2.98 -13.76 -16.34
CA GLU A 324 2.69 -14.69 -15.24
C GLU A 324 3.47 -14.30 -13.99
N LYS A 325 2.83 -14.43 -12.82
CA LYS A 325 3.41 -14.28 -11.47
C LYS A 325 3.89 -12.86 -11.11
N TRP A 326 4.64 -12.19 -11.97
CA TRP A 326 5.26 -10.90 -11.68
C TRP A 326 5.41 -10.03 -12.95
N ALA A 327 5.42 -8.71 -12.75
CA ALA A 327 5.73 -7.73 -13.78
C ALA A 327 6.52 -6.55 -13.19
N PRO A 328 7.41 -5.91 -13.96
CA PRO A 328 8.14 -4.73 -13.53
C PRO A 328 7.21 -3.50 -13.54
N GLN A 329 6.25 -3.45 -12.60
CA GLN A 329 5.17 -2.45 -12.53
C GLN A 329 5.70 -1.01 -12.68
N ALA A 330 6.76 -0.65 -11.97
CA ALA A 330 7.38 0.67 -12.07
C ALA A 330 7.92 0.98 -13.48
N LYS A 331 8.55 0.01 -14.17
CA LYS A 331 9.01 0.17 -15.57
C LYS A 331 7.85 0.36 -16.53
N ILE A 332 6.82 -0.47 -16.38
CA ILE A 332 5.64 -0.42 -17.26
C ILE A 332 4.93 0.94 -17.09
N LEU A 333 4.62 1.33 -15.85
CA LEU A 333 3.96 2.61 -15.57
C LEU A 333 4.81 3.82 -16.00
N GLY A 334 6.14 3.72 -15.93
CA GLY A 334 7.06 4.76 -16.39
C GLY A 334 7.23 4.86 -17.91
N HIS A 335 6.69 3.91 -18.69
CA HIS A 335 6.90 3.87 -20.14
C HIS A 335 5.92 4.81 -20.89
N PRO A 336 6.38 5.65 -21.83
CA PRO A 336 5.53 6.63 -22.54
C PRO A 336 4.31 6.04 -23.27
N SER A 337 4.43 4.79 -23.73
CA SER A 337 3.33 4.08 -24.40
C SER A 337 2.17 3.69 -23.48
N VAL A 338 2.32 3.75 -22.15
CA VAL A 338 1.26 3.40 -21.21
C VAL A 338 0.33 4.59 -20.97
N GLY A 339 -0.93 4.43 -21.37
CA GLY A 339 -1.96 5.47 -21.32
C GLY A 339 -3.00 5.31 -20.23
N GLY A 340 -3.02 4.16 -19.55
CA GLY A 340 -3.94 3.89 -18.46
C GLY A 340 -3.57 2.64 -17.67
N PHE A 341 -4.05 2.57 -16.42
CA PHE A 341 -3.78 1.47 -15.49
C PHE A 341 -5.08 0.92 -14.90
N VAL A 342 -5.50 -0.27 -15.34
CA VAL A 342 -6.56 -1.02 -14.68
C VAL A 342 -6.03 -1.58 -13.38
N SER A 343 -6.57 -1.08 -12.27
CA SER A 343 -6.06 -1.33 -10.93
C SER A 343 -7.17 -1.66 -9.95
N HIS A 344 -6.86 -2.58 -9.05
CA HIS A 344 -7.64 -2.82 -7.84
C HIS A 344 -7.65 -1.65 -6.86
N CYS A 345 -6.92 -0.56 -7.09
CA CYS A 345 -6.87 0.62 -6.21
C CYS A 345 -6.34 0.34 -4.80
N GLY A 346 -5.46 -0.65 -4.64
CA GLY A 346 -4.61 -0.73 -3.46
C GLY A 346 -3.73 0.52 -3.37
N TRP A 347 -3.56 1.04 -2.16
CA TRP A 347 -3.00 2.39 -1.99
C TRP A 347 -1.58 2.57 -2.57
N ASN A 348 -0.76 1.52 -2.55
CA ASN A 348 0.55 1.54 -3.22
C ASN A 348 0.42 1.72 -4.74
N SER A 349 -0.46 0.95 -5.38
CA SER A 349 -0.71 1.09 -6.82
C SER A 349 -1.27 2.45 -7.20
N VAL A 350 -2.13 3.04 -6.35
CA VAL A 350 -2.64 4.40 -6.57
C VAL A 350 -1.50 5.43 -6.55
N MET A 351 -0.68 5.41 -5.50
CA MET A 351 0.44 6.35 -5.38
C MET A 351 1.50 6.16 -6.48
N GLU A 352 1.77 4.91 -6.89
CA GLU A 352 2.65 4.63 -8.02
C GLU A 352 2.09 5.19 -9.34
N SER A 353 0.81 4.96 -9.62
CA SER A 353 0.16 5.48 -10.83
C SER A 353 0.25 7.01 -10.91
N ILE A 354 -0.01 7.70 -9.79
CA ILE A 354 0.12 9.16 -9.72
C ILE A 354 1.58 9.58 -9.90
N GLN A 355 2.53 8.92 -9.23
CA GLN A 355 3.97 9.21 -9.35
C GLN A 355 4.51 9.06 -10.78
N PHE A 356 3.96 8.11 -11.55
CA PHE A 356 4.32 7.90 -12.95
C PHE A 356 3.46 8.68 -13.94
N GLY A 357 2.36 9.30 -13.50
CA GLY A 357 1.51 10.13 -14.35
C GLY A 357 0.56 9.33 -15.23
N VAL A 358 0.12 8.15 -14.77
CA VAL A 358 -0.77 7.25 -15.50
C VAL A 358 -2.18 7.31 -14.90
N PRO A 359 -3.23 7.59 -15.69
CA PRO A 359 -4.61 7.55 -15.21
C PRO A 359 -5.04 6.15 -14.77
N ILE A 360 -5.89 6.10 -13.74
CA ILE A 360 -6.38 4.84 -13.17
C ILE A 360 -7.76 4.49 -13.74
N ILE A 361 -7.94 3.23 -14.14
CA ILE A 361 -9.25 2.61 -14.39
C ILE A 361 -9.52 1.72 -13.18
N ALA A 362 -10.30 2.25 -12.23
CA ALA A 362 -10.51 1.66 -10.93
C ALA A 362 -11.48 0.48 -11.00
N MET A 363 -11.01 -0.67 -10.54
CA MET A 363 -11.78 -1.91 -10.36
C MET A 363 -11.51 -2.46 -8.96
N PRO A 364 -12.02 -1.81 -7.89
CA PRO A 364 -11.74 -2.23 -6.52
C PRO A 364 -12.25 -3.65 -6.25
N MET A 365 -11.53 -4.47 -5.51
CA MET A 365 -11.89 -5.89 -5.28
C MET A 365 -12.15 -6.23 -3.80
N GLN A 366 -11.41 -5.63 -2.86
CA GLN A 366 -11.50 -5.94 -1.42
C GLN A 366 -10.96 -4.81 -0.51
N PHE A 367 -11.22 -4.91 0.80
CA PHE A 367 -10.61 -4.06 1.84
C PHE A 367 -10.84 -2.54 1.66
N ASP A 368 -9.75 -1.76 1.62
CA ASP A 368 -9.70 -0.30 1.49
C ASP A 368 -9.97 0.20 0.06
N GLN A 369 -9.89 -0.71 -0.90
CA GLN A 369 -9.89 -0.39 -2.33
C GLN A 369 -11.10 0.41 -2.81
N PRO A 370 -12.35 0.14 -2.37
CA PRO A 370 -13.50 0.91 -2.83
C PRO A 370 -13.44 2.38 -2.37
N VAL A 371 -12.96 2.65 -1.15
CA VAL A 371 -12.77 4.02 -0.66
C VAL A 371 -11.69 4.73 -1.46
N ASN A 372 -10.58 4.05 -1.74
CA ASN A 372 -9.52 4.58 -2.59
C ASN A 372 -10.01 4.85 -4.02
N ALA A 373 -10.88 4.01 -4.59
CA ALA A 373 -11.46 4.21 -5.91
C ALA A 373 -12.31 5.49 -5.98
N LYS A 374 -13.14 5.76 -4.96
CA LYS A 374 -13.89 7.03 -4.87
C LYS A 374 -12.95 8.24 -4.78
N LEU A 375 -11.85 8.15 -4.04
CA LEU A 375 -10.83 9.20 -3.98
C LEU A 375 -10.15 9.42 -5.35
N VAL A 376 -9.83 8.34 -6.08
CA VAL A 376 -9.25 8.42 -7.44
C VAL A 376 -10.16 9.22 -8.38
N VAL A 377 -11.47 8.96 -8.32
CA VAL A 377 -12.47 9.70 -9.11
C VAL A 377 -12.57 11.15 -8.65
N GLU A 378 -12.63 11.39 -7.34
CA GLU A 378 -12.70 12.74 -6.76
C GLU A 378 -11.51 13.62 -7.19
N LEU A 379 -10.30 13.05 -7.18
CA LEU A 379 -9.08 13.75 -7.60
C LEU A 379 -9.04 14.00 -9.11
N GLY A 380 -9.93 13.37 -9.89
CA GLY A 380 -9.95 13.43 -11.35
C GLY A 380 -8.75 12.75 -12.00
N VAL A 381 -8.10 11.80 -11.31
CA VAL A 381 -6.93 11.06 -11.81
C VAL A 381 -7.30 9.68 -12.36
N GLY A 382 -8.59 9.33 -12.32
CA GLY A 382 -9.09 8.09 -12.90
C GLY A 382 -10.61 8.06 -12.99
N VAL A 383 -11.11 6.92 -13.46
CA VAL A 383 -12.54 6.59 -13.51
C VAL A 383 -12.76 5.27 -12.79
N GLU A 384 -13.96 5.06 -12.26
CA GLU A 384 -14.38 3.77 -11.71
C GLU A 384 -15.23 3.02 -12.72
N VAL A 385 -15.00 1.72 -12.85
CA VAL A 385 -15.80 0.86 -13.72
C VAL A 385 -17.11 0.55 -13.01
N ASP A 386 -18.23 0.75 -13.69
CA ASP A 386 -19.54 0.45 -13.13
C ASP A 386 -19.74 -1.06 -12.93
N ARG A 387 -20.44 -1.41 -11.84
CA ARG A 387 -20.89 -2.76 -11.54
C ARG A 387 -22.34 -2.96 -11.97
N ASP A 388 -22.68 -4.19 -12.34
CA ASP A 388 -24.08 -4.57 -12.54
C ASP A 388 -24.86 -4.60 -11.21
N GLU A 389 -26.17 -4.79 -11.29
CA GLU A 389 -27.07 -4.89 -10.12
C GLU A 389 -26.69 -5.99 -9.12
N ARG A 390 -25.82 -6.94 -9.51
CA ARG A 390 -25.30 -8.01 -8.67
C ARG A 390 -23.87 -7.73 -8.18
N GLY A 391 -23.36 -6.52 -8.39
CA GLY A 391 -22.03 -6.11 -7.98
C GLY A 391 -20.91 -6.67 -8.85
N ARG A 392 -21.17 -7.12 -10.09
CA ARG A 392 -20.15 -7.72 -10.96
C ARG A 392 -19.67 -6.74 -12.02
N PHE A 393 -18.38 -6.77 -12.33
CA PHE A 393 -17.84 -6.07 -13.49
C PHE A 393 -18.17 -6.84 -14.77
N ARG A 394 -18.69 -6.12 -15.77
CA ARG A 394 -19.09 -6.70 -17.07
C ARG A 394 -18.11 -6.24 -18.14
N ARG A 395 -17.76 -7.13 -19.08
CA ARG A 395 -16.80 -6.89 -20.15
C ARG A 395 -17.07 -5.62 -20.96
N GLU A 396 -18.35 -5.27 -21.14
CA GLU A 396 -18.77 -4.08 -21.87
C GLU A 396 -18.33 -2.80 -21.13
N GLU A 397 -18.57 -2.72 -19.82
CA GLU A 397 -18.20 -1.55 -19.02
C GLU A 397 -16.68 -1.46 -18.81
N ILE A 398 -16.01 -2.59 -18.59
CA ILE A 398 -14.55 -2.63 -18.50
C ILE A 398 -13.93 -2.18 -19.84
N GLY A 399 -14.38 -2.74 -20.96
CA GLY A 399 -13.85 -2.45 -22.29
C GLY A 399 -14.09 -1.00 -22.71
N LYS A 400 -15.27 -0.46 -22.37
CA LYS A 400 -15.61 0.96 -22.56
C LYS A 400 -14.70 1.86 -21.74
N ALA A 401 -14.54 1.61 -20.43
CA ALA A 401 -13.67 2.41 -19.58
C ALA A 401 -12.21 2.40 -20.06
N ILE A 402 -11.69 1.24 -20.47
CA ILE A 402 -10.34 1.12 -21.07
C ILE A 402 -10.24 1.99 -22.32
N LYS A 403 -11.20 1.85 -23.24
CA LYS A 403 -11.21 2.59 -24.50
C LYS A 403 -11.31 4.10 -24.27
N ASP A 404 -12.18 4.53 -23.37
CA ASP A 404 -12.42 5.95 -23.10
C ASP A 404 -11.20 6.62 -22.43
N VAL A 405 -10.51 5.91 -21.54
CA VAL A 405 -9.30 6.43 -20.87
C VAL A 405 -8.08 6.43 -21.79
N VAL A 406 -7.88 5.38 -22.59
CA VAL A 406 -6.66 5.26 -23.40
C VAL A 406 -6.80 6.03 -24.72
N VAL A 407 -7.94 5.90 -25.41
CA VAL A 407 -8.18 6.45 -26.75
C VAL A 407 -9.15 7.63 -26.73
N GLY A 408 -10.07 7.68 -25.77
CA GLY A 408 -11.11 8.71 -25.69
C GLY A 408 -10.62 10.06 -25.17
N LYS A 409 -11.46 11.09 -25.36
CA LYS A 409 -11.17 12.48 -24.93
C LYS A 409 -11.07 12.63 -23.41
N ILE A 410 -11.78 11.79 -22.64
CA ILE A 410 -11.71 11.86 -21.17
C ILE A 410 -10.28 11.55 -20.70
N GLY A 411 -9.58 10.66 -21.39
CA GLY A 411 -8.20 10.30 -21.13
C GLY A 411 -7.23 11.47 -21.12
N GLU A 412 -7.41 12.43 -22.03
CA GLU A 412 -6.56 13.64 -22.08
C GLU A 412 -6.71 14.50 -20.82
N GLY A 413 -7.95 14.65 -20.32
CA GLY A 413 -8.24 15.37 -19.08
C GLY A 413 -7.63 14.66 -17.87
N LEU A 414 -7.80 13.34 -17.78
CA LEU A 414 -7.23 12.53 -16.70
C LEU A 414 -5.70 12.55 -16.71
N ARG A 415 -5.07 12.42 -17.90
CA ARG A 415 -3.61 12.51 -18.05
C ARG A 415 -3.06 13.86 -17.58
N ARG A 416 -3.76 14.95 -17.90
CA ARG A 416 -3.38 16.29 -17.41
C ARG A 416 -3.48 16.37 -15.88
N LYS A 417 -4.58 15.87 -15.30
CA LYS A 417 -4.81 15.91 -13.85
C LYS A 417 -3.81 15.06 -13.08
N VAL A 418 -3.55 13.83 -13.53
CA VAL A 418 -2.54 12.97 -12.89
C VAL A 418 -1.14 13.56 -13.02
N TRP A 419 -0.82 14.23 -14.14
CA TRP A 419 0.46 14.94 -14.29
C TRP A 419 0.57 16.15 -13.37
N GLU A 420 -0.49 16.95 -13.21
CA GLU A 420 -0.52 18.05 -12.22
C GLU A 420 -0.22 17.50 -10.81
N LYS A 421 -0.89 16.41 -10.41
CA LYS A 421 -0.66 15.78 -9.09
C LYS A 421 0.74 15.17 -8.95
N ARG A 422 1.27 14.56 -10.02
CA ARG A 422 2.63 14.02 -10.07
C ARG A 422 3.69 15.09 -9.76
N GLU A 423 3.60 16.23 -10.43
CA GLU A 423 4.60 17.30 -10.26
C GLU A 423 4.55 17.88 -8.85
N ILE A 424 3.34 18.02 -8.28
CA ILE A 424 3.15 18.45 -6.89
C ILE A 424 3.77 17.43 -5.90
N LEU A 425 3.49 16.14 -6.08
CA LEU A 425 4.06 15.09 -5.21
C LEU A 425 5.59 15.04 -5.27
N ARG A 426 6.17 15.30 -6.46
CA ARG A 426 7.62 15.34 -6.64
C ARG A 426 8.25 16.56 -5.99
N ALA A 427 7.60 17.72 -6.06
CA ALA A 427 8.09 18.94 -5.44
C ALA A 427 8.05 18.86 -3.90
N ASN A 428 6.94 18.38 -3.34
CA ASN A 428 6.70 18.46 -1.89
C ASN A 428 7.15 17.21 -1.13
N GLY A 429 7.38 16.09 -1.82
CA GLY A 429 7.66 14.81 -1.17
C GLY A 429 8.98 14.76 -0.38
N GLU A 430 9.94 15.64 -0.64
CA GLU A 430 11.14 15.77 0.21
C GLU A 430 10.89 16.68 1.42
N GLU A 431 10.10 17.75 1.26
CA GLU A 431 9.73 18.65 2.36
C GLU A 431 8.90 17.92 3.44
N GLU A 432 8.00 17.02 3.03
CA GLU A 432 7.22 16.19 3.96
C GLU A 432 8.13 15.25 4.78
N ILE A 433 9.20 14.71 4.18
CA ILE A 433 10.20 13.91 4.91
C ILE A 433 11.04 14.79 5.83
N ASP A 434 11.41 16.00 5.41
CA ASP A 434 12.15 16.93 6.27
C ASP A 434 11.32 17.32 7.49
N GLY A 435 10.02 17.55 7.31
CA GLY A 435 9.05 17.73 8.38
C GLY A 435 9.04 16.52 9.34
N LEU A 436 8.98 15.30 8.80
CA LEU A 436 9.09 14.09 9.61
C LEU A 436 10.38 14.04 10.43
N VAL A 437 11.53 14.36 9.84
CA VAL A 437 12.83 14.34 10.56
C VAL A 437 12.83 15.31 11.73
N GLN A 438 12.19 16.47 11.59
CA GLN A 438 12.03 17.42 12.70
C GLN A 438 11.16 16.85 13.82
N GLU A 439 10.06 16.17 13.49
CA GLU A 439 9.21 15.50 14.49
C GLU A 439 9.96 14.37 15.20
N VAL A 440 10.71 13.55 14.46
CA VAL A 440 11.56 12.48 15.01
C VAL A 440 12.58 13.07 15.98
N ALA A 441 13.29 14.12 15.59
CA ALA A 441 14.28 14.77 16.44
C ALA A 441 13.65 15.32 17.74
N GLN A 442 12.44 15.89 17.66
CA GLN A 442 11.73 16.37 18.84
C GLN A 442 11.29 15.23 19.78
N LEU A 443 10.83 14.10 19.22
CA LEU A 443 10.44 12.93 20.01
C LEU A 443 11.65 12.30 20.71
N CYS A 444 12.76 12.10 19.98
CA CYS A 444 14.00 11.54 20.53
C CYS A 444 14.65 12.49 21.56
N ALA A 445 14.57 13.81 21.38
CA ALA A 445 15.10 14.75 22.37
C ALA A 445 14.29 14.74 23.68
N LYS A 446 12.96 14.63 23.61
CA LYS A 446 12.11 14.59 24.80
C LYS A 446 12.29 13.31 25.62
N SER A 447 12.57 12.16 25.01
CA SER A 447 12.81 10.92 25.76
C SER A 447 14.12 10.95 26.56
N THR A 448 15.12 11.74 26.12
CA THR A 448 16.38 11.92 26.88
C THR A 448 16.24 12.81 28.12
N VAL A 449 15.19 13.64 28.17
CA VAL A 449 14.87 14.51 29.31
C VAL A 449 13.68 13.88 30.03
N ASN A 450 13.92 13.09 31.08
CA ASN A 450 12.89 12.45 31.91
C ASN A 450 11.83 13.46 32.41
N GLU A 451 10.78 13.72 31.62
CA GLU A 451 9.52 14.28 32.08
C GLU A 451 8.46 13.19 31.92
N ALA A 452 8.11 12.56 33.04
CA ALA A 452 7.02 11.61 33.09
C ALA A 452 5.73 12.28 32.57
N PRO A 453 4.93 11.60 31.73
CA PRO A 453 3.64 12.14 31.33
C PRO A 453 2.77 12.30 32.58
N VAL A 454 2.30 13.53 32.81
CA VAL A 454 1.27 13.81 33.81
C VAL A 454 -0.02 13.17 33.30
N ILE A 455 -0.32 11.96 33.79
CA ILE A 455 -1.63 11.34 33.66
C ILE A 455 -2.61 12.23 34.43
N LYS A 456 -3.45 12.99 33.71
CA LYS A 456 -4.63 13.59 34.32
C LYS A 456 -5.71 12.51 34.38
N TYR A 457 -6.05 12.13 35.62
CA TYR A 457 -7.15 11.23 35.97
C TYR A 457 -8.50 11.69 35.42
#